data_AF-A0A8T4T6W6-F1
#
_entry.id   AF-A0A8T4T6W6-F1
#
_cell.length_a   1.000
_cell.length_b   1.000
_cell.length_c   1.000
_cell.angle_alpha   90.00
_cell.angle_beta   90.00
_cell.angle_gamma   90.00
#
_symmetry.space_group_name_H-M   'P 1'
#
loop_
_entity.id
_entity.type
_entity.pdbx_description
1 polymer ?
#
loop_
_entity_poly.entity_id
_entity_poly.type
_entity_poly.pdbx_seq_one_letter_code
_entity_poly.pdbx_strand_id
1 'polypeptide(L)'
;MCDIFDIVDIPQCVLDTIIEFVQSAINAPLIPFLQTIKMLLTQPANIAPFGSLWAVIIYLISTFYGLFIMFAGLNFIISAYSPERRYRAKEWLQNVILMIICVQASFLIYSLVSQLASGLAGVIVRMINPNFFYITLDGALNAGFSIALGFAYFLTLLVTIVTFSVNYFLASVGVVFFPFGVFLYFIPPLRDIGKFIISKLMFILFLPFFASILLLGVSQLMNISGFSGIKILFMISAFVAVNALMFLLALLAIFRSVMGVMRSDVARGLLFFKGHLAPALSKQELSPPNERDYYGRFRKDYYERRAR
;
A
#
# COMPACT_ATOMS: atom_id res chain seq x y z
N MET A 1 -0.03 13.50 43.84
CA MET A 1 -0.57 13.06 45.15
C MET A 1 0.39 13.61 46.18
N CYS A 2 0.16 14.84 46.64
CA CYS A 2 1.02 15.49 47.64
C CYS A 2 0.52 15.11 49.02
N ASP A 3 1.38 14.51 49.83
CA ASP A 3 1.11 14.25 51.23
C ASP A 3 0.98 15.58 51.98
N ILE A 4 -0.10 15.71 52.74
CA ILE A 4 -0.63 16.96 53.34
C ILE A 4 0.27 17.52 54.48
N PHE A 5 1.50 17.03 54.65
CA PHE A 5 2.26 17.25 55.88
C PHE A 5 3.23 18.45 55.89
N ASP A 6 3.43 19.19 54.80
CA ASP A 6 4.24 20.42 54.80
C ASP A 6 3.42 21.67 54.40
N ILE A 7 3.11 22.50 55.41
CA ILE A 7 2.33 23.75 55.29
C ILE A 7 3.06 24.80 54.42
N VAL A 8 4.36 24.62 54.18
CA VAL A 8 5.21 25.50 53.36
C VAL A 8 4.95 25.34 51.86
N ASP A 9 4.38 24.21 51.42
CA ASP A 9 4.19 23.88 50.00
C ASP A 9 2.73 24.05 49.52
N ILE A 10 1.82 24.57 50.34
CA ILE A 10 0.42 24.80 49.95
C ILE A 10 0.30 25.66 48.68
N PRO A 11 1.04 26.76 48.50
CA PRO A 11 0.96 27.56 47.29
C PRO A 11 1.45 26.81 46.03
N GLN A 12 2.48 25.97 46.17
CA GLN A 12 3.00 25.15 45.07
C GLN A 12 2.03 24.00 44.73
N CYS A 13 1.46 23.34 45.74
CA CYS A 13 0.46 22.29 45.56
C CYS A 13 -0.82 22.81 44.89
N VAL A 14 -1.28 24.01 45.25
CA VAL A 14 -2.42 24.66 44.58
C VAL A 14 -2.08 25.00 43.13
N LEU A 15 -0.88 25.52 42.88
CA LEU A 15 -0.43 25.84 41.52
C LEU A 15 -0.32 24.58 40.66
N ASP A 16 0.26 23.50 41.18
CA ASP A 16 0.38 22.22 40.50
C ASP A 16 -0.99 21.61 40.20
N THR A 17 -1.93 21.67 41.15
CA THR A 17 -3.31 21.20 40.95
C THR A 17 -4.02 22.02 39.86
N ILE A 18 -3.80 23.33 39.79
CA ILE A 18 -4.36 24.19 38.73
C ILE A 18 -3.73 23.85 37.38
N ILE A 19 -2.42 23.62 37.32
CA ILE A 19 -1.72 23.22 36.09
C ILE A 19 -2.23 21.86 35.60
N GLU A 20 -2.36 20.87 36.49
CA GLU A 20 -2.94 19.56 36.17
C GLU A 20 -4.38 19.69 35.66
N PHE A 21 -5.19 20.55 36.26
CA PHE A 21 -6.56 20.82 35.82
C PHE A 21 -6.60 21.43 34.40
N VAL A 22 -5.79 22.46 34.14
CA VAL A 22 -5.70 23.09 32.82
C VAL A 22 -5.18 22.11 31.77
N GLN A 23 -4.16 21.32 32.10
CA GLN A 23 -3.62 20.30 31.22
C GLN A 23 -4.65 19.20 30.92
N SER A 24 -5.43 18.78 31.90
CA SER A 24 -6.54 17.84 31.73
C SER A 24 -7.63 18.43 30.83
N ALA A 25 -8.01 19.69 31.05
CA ALA A 25 -9.01 20.39 30.24
C ALA A 25 -8.59 20.53 28.76
N ILE A 26 -7.31 20.79 28.50
CA ILE A 26 -6.76 20.88 27.13
C ILE A 26 -6.67 19.50 26.47
N ASN A 27 -6.28 18.46 27.21
CA ASN A 27 -6.11 17.10 26.65
C ASN A 27 -7.43 16.33 26.52
N ALA A 28 -8.43 16.62 27.34
CA ALA A 28 -9.75 15.98 27.31
C ALA A 28 -10.37 15.92 25.90
N PRO A 29 -10.44 17.01 25.12
CA PRO A 29 -10.99 16.96 23.76
C PRO A 29 -10.11 16.19 22.77
N LEU A 30 -8.82 15.95 23.06
CA LEU A 30 -7.88 15.25 22.17
C LEU A 30 -7.94 13.73 22.34
N ILE A 31 -8.30 13.24 23.53
CA ILE A 31 -8.43 11.80 23.84
C ILE A 31 -9.25 11.02 22.80
N PRO A 32 -10.49 11.42 22.44
CA PRO A 32 -11.30 10.65 21.49
C PRO A 32 -10.66 10.56 20.09
N PHE A 33 -9.97 11.62 19.65
CA PHE A 33 -9.25 11.65 18.37
C PHE A 33 -8.07 10.67 18.38
N LEU A 34 -7.28 10.70 19.45
CA LEU A 34 -6.15 9.80 19.62
C LEU A 34 -6.58 8.34 19.73
N GLN A 35 -7.68 8.05 20.42
CA GLN A 35 -8.26 6.71 20.49
C GLN A 35 -8.72 6.25 19.11
N THR A 36 -9.36 7.12 18.33
CA THR A 36 -9.79 6.80 16.96
C THR A 36 -8.59 6.53 16.05
N ILE A 37 -7.53 7.32 16.13
CA ILE A 37 -6.29 7.06 15.36
C ILE A 37 -5.68 5.72 15.77
N LYS A 38 -5.56 5.43 17.06
CA LYS A 38 -5.05 4.14 17.56
C LYS A 38 -5.91 2.98 17.07
N MET A 39 -7.23 3.13 17.07
CA MET A 39 -8.16 2.13 16.54
C MET A 39 -7.95 1.91 15.03
N LEU A 40 -7.91 2.99 14.24
CA LEU A 40 -7.68 2.92 12.79
C LEU A 40 -6.32 2.33 12.41
N LEU A 41 -5.29 2.52 13.25
CA LEU A 41 -3.96 1.94 13.04
C LEU A 41 -3.90 0.44 13.32
N THR A 42 -4.66 -0.03 14.32
CA THR A 42 -4.48 -1.37 14.90
C THR A 42 -5.61 -2.34 14.59
N GLN A 43 -6.76 -1.85 14.15
CA GLN A 43 -7.88 -2.69 13.81
C GLN A 43 -7.72 -3.31 12.42
N PRO A 44 -8.00 -4.62 12.24
CA PRO A 44 -8.09 -5.21 10.91
C PRO A 44 -9.23 -4.59 10.11
N ALA A 45 -9.04 -4.50 8.79
CA ALA A 45 -10.07 -4.05 7.88
C ALA A 45 -11.29 -4.98 7.99
N ASN A 46 -12.47 -4.41 8.25
CA ASN A 46 -13.68 -5.22 8.32
C ASN A 46 -14.12 -5.58 6.90
N ILE A 47 -13.85 -6.82 6.51
CA ILE A 47 -14.17 -7.38 5.19
C ILE A 47 -15.50 -8.14 5.17
N ALA A 48 -16.09 -8.44 6.33
CA ALA A 48 -17.30 -9.25 6.43
C ALA A 48 -18.50 -8.68 5.63
N PRO A 49 -18.75 -7.36 5.62
CA PRO A 49 -19.84 -6.77 4.83
C PRO A 49 -19.69 -6.99 3.32
N PHE A 50 -18.46 -7.17 2.83
CA PHE A 50 -18.14 -7.31 1.42
C PHE A 50 -18.07 -8.79 0.96
N GLY A 51 -18.33 -9.75 1.86
CA GLY A 51 -18.28 -11.17 1.54
C GLY A 51 -19.28 -11.60 0.46
N SER A 52 -20.48 -11.02 0.45
CA SER A 52 -21.48 -11.28 -0.60
C SER A 52 -21.00 -10.81 -1.97
N LEU A 53 -20.41 -9.61 -2.05
CA LEU A 53 -19.86 -9.07 -3.30
C LEU A 53 -18.66 -9.88 -3.80
N TRP A 54 -17.80 -10.32 -2.88
CA TRP A 54 -16.71 -11.24 -3.21
C TRP A 54 -17.23 -12.56 -3.83
N ALA A 55 -18.29 -13.14 -3.27
CA ALA A 55 -18.88 -14.38 -3.80
C ALA A 55 -19.44 -14.19 -5.21
N VAL A 56 -20.10 -13.05 -5.48
CA VAL A 56 -20.59 -12.70 -6.84
C VAL A 56 -19.42 -12.63 -7.83
N ILE A 57 -18.31 -12.02 -7.44
CA ILE A 57 -17.13 -11.91 -8.30
C ILE A 57 -16.52 -13.27 -8.61
N ILE A 58 -16.41 -14.14 -7.61
CA ILE A 58 -15.93 -15.51 -7.85
C ILE A 58 -16.85 -16.26 -8.79
N TYR A 59 -18.16 -16.12 -8.62
CA TYR A 59 -19.13 -16.73 -9.54
C TYR A 59 -18.90 -16.23 -10.98
N LEU A 60 -18.72 -14.93 -11.20
CA LEU A 60 -18.40 -14.36 -12.50
C LEU A 60 -17.05 -14.84 -13.07
N ILE A 61 -16.04 -15.01 -12.22
CA ILE A 61 -14.74 -15.54 -12.65
C ILE A 61 -14.86 -17.02 -13.01
N SER A 62 -15.70 -17.77 -12.28
CA SER A 62 -15.85 -19.21 -12.44
C SER A 62 -16.40 -19.61 -13.81
N THR A 63 -17.19 -18.75 -14.46
CA THR A 63 -17.69 -19.01 -15.82
C THR A 63 -16.56 -19.14 -16.84
N PHE A 64 -15.40 -18.51 -16.58
CA PHE A 64 -14.23 -18.62 -17.45
C PHE A 64 -13.40 -19.88 -17.23
N TYR A 65 -13.54 -20.57 -16.10
CA TYR A 65 -12.71 -21.74 -15.77
C TYR A 65 -12.86 -22.88 -16.77
N GLY A 66 -14.08 -23.16 -17.24
CA GLY A 66 -14.32 -24.19 -18.25
C GLY A 66 -13.60 -23.88 -19.56
N LEU A 67 -13.62 -22.61 -19.99
CA LEU A 67 -12.93 -22.18 -21.20
C LEU A 67 -11.40 -22.29 -21.06
N PHE A 68 -10.85 -21.91 -19.90
CA PHE A 68 -9.42 -22.08 -19.64
C PHE A 68 -9.00 -23.55 -19.58
N ILE A 69 -9.75 -24.42 -18.91
CA ILE A 69 -9.44 -25.86 -18.88
C ILE A 69 -9.49 -26.45 -20.29
N MET A 70 -10.50 -26.10 -21.08
CA MET A 70 -10.62 -26.58 -22.46
C MET A 70 -9.44 -26.11 -23.32
N PHE A 71 -9.08 -24.82 -23.24
CA PHE A 71 -7.95 -24.27 -23.98
C PHE A 71 -6.61 -24.88 -23.54
N ALA A 72 -6.44 -25.12 -22.24
CA ALA A 72 -5.27 -25.82 -21.69
C ALA A 72 -5.17 -27.24 -22.24
N GLY A 73 -6.30 -27.96 -22.26
CA GLY A 73 -6.40 -29.34 -22.77
C GLY A 73 -6.09 -29.42 -24.25
N LEU A 74 -6.63 -28.51 -25.07
CA LEU A 74 -6.35 -28.44 -26.50
C LEU A 74 -4.87 -28.16 -26.78
N ASN A 75 -4.27 -27.17 -26.09
CA ASN A 75 -2.84 -26.90 -26.21
C ASN A 75 -1.99 -28.11 -25.81
N PHE A 76 -2.40 -28.84 -24.78
CA PHE A 76 -1.70 -30.04 -24.35
C PHE A 76 -1.73 -31.13 -25.43
N ILE A 77 -2.88 -31.39 -26.05
CA ILE A 77 -3.01 -32.39 -27.14
C ILE A 77 -2.18 -31.99 -28.36
N ILE A 78 -2.29 -30.73 -28.81
CA ILE A 78 -1.59 -30.23 -30.01
C ILE A 78 -0.07 -30.18 -29.81
N SER A 79 0.39 -29.98 -28.56
CA SER A 79 1.81 -29.86 -28.24
C SER A 79 2.62 -31.15 -28.32
N ALA A 80 2.00 -32.29 -28.64
CA ALA A 80 2.63 -33.62 -28.63
C ALA A 80 3.88 -33.75 -29.51
N TYR A 81 4.00 -32.95 -30.57
CA TYR A 81 5.05 -33.08 -31.59
C TYR A 81 6.43 -32.51 -31.19
N SER A 82 6.54 -31.74 -30.12
CA SER A 82 7.83 -31.16 -29.69
C SER A 82 7.96 -31.11 -28.16
N PRO A 83 9.11 -31.52 -27.58
CA PRO A 83 9.31 -31.51 -26.14
C PRO A 83 9.09 -30.13 -25.50
N GLU A 84 9.51 -29.07 -26.18
CA GLU A 84 9.42 -27.70 -25.67
C GLU A 84 7.97 -27.21 -25.56
N ARG A 85 7.15 -27.43 -26.59
CA ARG A 85 5.72 -27.03 -26.53
C ARG A 85 4.96 -27.83 -25.48
N ARG A 86 5.31 -29.10 -25.27
CA ARG A 86 4.71 -29.95 -24.23
C ARG A 86 5.00 -29.43 -22.83
N TYR A 87 6.21 -28.90 -22.60
CA TYR A 87 6.55 -28.27 -21.33
C TYR A 87 5.70 -27.02 -21.06
N ARG A 88 5.60 -26.11 -22.04
CA ARG A 88 4.76 -24.90 -21.91
C ARG A 88 3.28 -25.22 -21.71
N ALA A 89 2.75 -26.25 -22.39
CA ALA A 89 1.36 -26.65 -22.23
C ALA A 89 1.07 -27.21 -20.83
N LYS A 90 2.01 -27.95 -20.23
CA LYS A 90 1.91 -28.40 -18.82
C LYS A 90 1.90 -27.22 -17.86
N GLU A 91 2.77 -26.23 -18.08
CA GLU A 91 2.79 -25.00 -17.28
C GLU A 91 1.44 -24.28 -17.35
N TRP A 92 0.83 -24.21 -18.54
CA TRP A 92 -0.48 -23.59 -18.72
C TRP A 92 -1.58 -24.32 -17.94
N LEU A 93 -1.60 -25.66 -17.99
CA LEU A 93 -2.54 -26.48 -17.21
C LEU A 93 -2.33 -26.29 -15.70
N GLN A 94 -1.08 -26.30 -15.23
CA GLN A 94 -0.75 -26.05 -13.83
C GLN A 94 -1.23 -24.68 -13.36
N ASN A 95 -1.02 -23.64 -14.17
CA ASN A 95 -1.45 -22.28 -13.86
C ASN A 95 -2.98 -22.19 -13.74
N VAL A 96 -3.74 -22.88 -14.60
CA VAL A 96 -5.22 -22.91 -14.52
C VAL A 96 -5.70 -23.61 -13.25
N ILE A 97 -5.08 -24.74 -12.86
CA ILE A 97 -5.46 -25.44 -11.63
C ILE A 97 -5.13 -24.59 -10.39
N LEU A 98 -3.92 -24.00 -10.35
CA LEU A 98 -3.52 -23.11 -9.25
C LEU A 98 -4.41 -21.88 -9.17
N MET A 99 -4.80 -21.30 -10.31
CA MET A 99 -5.73 -20.18 -10.37
C MET A 99 -7.05 -20.49 -9.67
N ILE A 100 -7.66 -21.66 -9.97
CA ILE A 100 -8.93 -22.06 -9.35
C ILE A 100 -8.77 -22.13 -7.82
N ILE A 101 -7.74 -22.82 -7.34
CA ILE A 101 -7.49 -22.99 -5.90
C ILE A 101 -7.24 -21.64 -5.22
N CYS A 102 -6.37 -20.79 -5.80
CA CYS A 102 -6.01 -19.51 -5.22
C CYS A 102 -7.16 -18.49 -5.24
N VAL A 103 -8.00 -18.48 -6.28
CA VAL A 103 -9.17 -17.59 -6.32
C VAL A 103 -10.20 -18.00 -5.25
N GLN A 104 -10.44 -19.30 -5.04
CA GLN A 104 -11.30 -19.74 -3.93
C GLN A 104 -10.72 -19.41 -2.56
N ALA A 105 -9.40 -19.56 -2.40
CA ALA A 105 -8.70 -19.20 -1.16
C ALA A 105 -8.53 -17.68 -0.95
N SER A 106 -8.92 -16.85 -1.93
CA SER A 106 -8.59 -15.42 -1.95
C SER A 106 -9.11 -14.65 -0.73
N PHE A 107 -10.32 -14.93 -0.25
CA PHE A 107 -10.88 -14.29 0.94
C PHE A 107 -10.09 -14.62 2.20
N LEU A 108 -9.71 -15.90 2.35
CA LEU A 108 -8.90 -16.36 3.48
C LEU A 108 -7.50 -15.73 3.45
N ILE A 109 -6.86 -15.70 2.29
CA ILE A 109 -5.54 -15.10 2.14
C ILE A 109 -5.60 -13.60 2.50
N TYR A 110 -6.60 -12.89 1.99
CA TYR A 110 -6.76 -11.47 2.27
C TYR A 110 -7.01 -11.19 3.75
N SER A 111 -7.87 -11.98 4.40
CA SER A 111 -8.19 -11.82 5.82
C SER A 111 -6.96 -12.05 6.70
N LEU A 112 -6.18 -13.11 6.42
CA LEU A 112 -4.94 -13.41 7.13
C LEU A 112 -3.91 -12.30 6.97
N VAL A 113 -3.72 -11.79 5.75
CA VAL A 113 -2.79 -10.68 5.50
C VAL A 113 -3.25 -9.42 6.21
N SER A 114 -4.54 -9.08 6.17
CA SER A 114 -5.06 -7.91 6.88
C SER A 114 -4.86 -8.03 8.39
N GLN A 115 -5.10 -9.21 8.97
CA GLN A 115 -4.87 -9.46 10.39
C GLN A 115 -3.38 -9.37 10.75
N LEU A 116 -2.51 -9.90 9.90
CA LEU A 116 -1.05 -9.79 10.08
C LEU A 116 -0.61 -8.32 10.07
N ALA A 117 -1.04 -7.54 9.08
CA ALA A 117 -0.67 -6.13 8.96
C ALA A 117 -1.12 -5.30 10.17
N SER A 118 -2.37 -5.47 10.59
CA SER A 118 -2.93 -4.77 11.76
C SER A 118 -2.32 -5.27 13.08
N GLY A 119 -2.00 -6.56 13.19
CA GLY A 119 -1.30 -7.13 14.33
C GLY A 119 0.11 -6.55 14.50
N LEU A 120 0.86 -6.45 13.40
CA LEU A 120 2.18 -5.82 13.37
C LEU A 120 2.11 -4.33 13.76
N ALA A 121 1.14 -3.58 13.23
CA ALA A 121 0.91 -2.20 13.64
C ALA A 121 0.58 -2.10 15.14
N GLY A 122 -0.26 -3.00 15.65
CA GLY A 122 -0.62 -3.10 17.06
C GLY A 122 0.58 -3.31 17.99
N VAL A 123 1.52 -4.17 17.60
CA VAL A 123 2.76 -4.38 18.37
C VAL A 123 3.57 -3.09 18.47
N ILE A 124 3.73 -2.38 17.35
CA ILE A 124 4.51 -1.13 17.31
C ILE A 124 3.83 -0.03 18.13
N VAL A 125 2.51 0.14 17.99
CA VAL A 125 1.76 1.17 18.73
C VAL A 125 1.86 0.94 20.25
N ARG A 126 1.94 -0.31 20.71
CA ARG A 126 2.13 -0.63 22.14
C ARG A 126 3.52 -0.27 22.67
N MET A 127 4.53 -0.14 21.80
CA MET A 127 5.87 0.30 22.17
C MET A 127 5.99 1.83 22.29
N ILE A 128 4.99 2.57 21.80
CA ILE A 128 4.97 4.04 21.88
C ILE A 128 4.56 4.44 23.31
N ASN A 129 5.31 5.37 23.91
CA ASN A 129 4.97 5.88 25.23
C ASN A 129 3.59 6.56 25.20
N PRO A 130 2.62 6.20 26.06
CA PRO A 130 1.30 6.81 26.07
C PRO A 130 1.33 8.34 26.30
N ASN A 131 2.33 8.83 27.03
CA ASN A 131 2.53 10.25 27.32
C ASN A 131 3.06 11.06 26.12
N PHE A 132 3.46 10.37 25.04
CA PHE A 132 3.85 11.01 23.79
C PHE A 132 2.69 11.81 23.18
N PHE A 133 1.45 11.31 23.30
CA PHE A 133 0.30 11.90 22.64
C PHE A 133 -0.36 13.05 23.41
N TYR A 134 0.01 13.25 24.66
CA TYR A 134 -0.54 14.28 25.53
C TYR A 134 0.33 15.53 25.55
N ILE A 135 -0.33 16.69 25.51
CA ILE A 135 0.31 17.99 25.69
C ILE A 135 0.73 18.09 27.15
N THR A 136 2.01 18.38 27.40
CA THR A 136 2.55 18.63 28.75
C THR A 136 2.93 20.11 28.88
N LEU A 137 2.63 20.69 30.04
CA LEU A 137 2.87 22.12 30.33
C LEU A 137 4.13 22.26 31.19
N ASP A 138 5.27 21.81 30.65
CA ASP A 138 6.54 21.83 31.38
C ASP A 138 7.24 23.19 31.20
N GLY A 139 7.01 24.12 32.14
CA GLY A 139 7.60 25.46 32.16
C GLY A 139 6.83 26.53 31.37
N ALA A 140 6.98 27.79 31.79
CA ALA A 140 6.16 28.92 31.30
C ALA A 140 6.28 29.18 29.79
N LEU A 141 7.48 29.06 29.21
CA LEU A 141 7.70 29.23 27.77
C LEU A 141 7.05 28.08 26.96
N ASN A 142 7.18 26.84 27.43
CA ASN A 142 6.63 25.66 26.76
C ASN A 142 5.10 25.65 26.83
N ALA A 143 4.52 26.15 27.93
CA ALA A 143 3.08 26.30 28.09
C ALA A 143 2.48 27.27 27.05
N GLY A 144 3.11 28.41 26.81
CA GLY A 144 2.68 29.38 25.79
C GLY A 144 2.69 28.79 24.37
N PHE A 145 3.79 28.14 23.99
CA PHE A 145 3.88 27.46 22.69
C PHE A 145 2.89 26.30 22.55
N SER A 146 2.69 25.52 23.61
CA SER A 146 1.76 24.38 23.62
C SER A 146 0.31 24.80 23.45
N ILE A 147 -0.09 25.90 24.06
CA ILE A 147 -1.44 26.46 23.90
C ILE A 147 -1.60 27.07 22.51
N ALA A 148 -0.64 27.85 22.02
CA ALA A 148 -0.69 28.49 20.71
C ALA A 148 -0.74 27.47 19.56
N LEU A 149 0.05 26.39 19.63
CA LEU A 149 0.11 25.34 18.62
C LEU A 149 -0.89 24.20 18.86
N GLY A 150 -1.60 24.19 20.00
CA GLY A 150 -2.58 23.16 20.33
C GLY A 150 -3.72 23.08 19.30
N PHE A 151 -4.17 24.22 18.77
CA PHE A 151 -5.17 24.25 17.70
C PHE A 151 -4.64 23.66 16.38
N ALA A 152 -3.38 23.96 16.03
CA ALA A 152 -2.74 23.37 14.85
C ALA A 152 -2.60 21.84 15.02
N TYR A 153 -2.21 21.38 16.22
CA TYR A 153 -2.17 19.96 16.54
C TYR A 153 -3.54 19.29 16.38
N PHE A 154 -4.60 19.90 16.92
CA PHE A 154 -5.97 19.42 16.75
C PHE A 154 -6.36 19.28 15.27
N LEU A 155 -6.07 20.29 14.45
CA LEU A 155 -6.32 20.21 13.00
C LEU A 155 -5.55 19.07 12.34
N THR A 156 -4.29 18.86 12.70
CA THR A 156 -3.50 17.74 12.15
C THR A 156 -4.06 16.38 12.54
N LEU A 157 -4.56 16.22 13.77
CA LEU A 157 -5.24 14.99 14.18
C LEU A 157 -6.50 14.74 13.36
N LEU A 158 -7.30 15.79 13.10
CA LEU A 158 -8.50 15.68 12.27
C LEU A 158 -8.15 15.21 10.84
N VAL A 159 -7.16 15.83 10.20
CA VAL A 159 -6.68 15.40 8.87
C VAL A 159 -6.18 13.96 8.89
N THR A 160 -5.50 13.57 9.96
CA THR A 160 -4.99 12.20 10.15
C THR A 160 -6.12 11.18 10.23
N ILE A 161 -7.18 11.48 10.99
CA ILE A 161 -8.35 10.60 11.09
C ILE A 161 -9.01 10.44 9.72
N VAL A 162 -9.22 11.52 8.98
CA VAL A 162 -9.82 11.46 7.65
C VAL A 162 -8.97 10.58 6.72
N THR A 163 -7.65 10.78 6.72
CA THR A 163 -6.73 10.03 5.85
C THR A 163 -6.72 8.54 6.19
N PHE A 164 -6.62 8.17 7.47
CA PHE A 164 -6.70 6.77 7.87
C PHE A 164 -8.08 6.15 7.65
N SER A 165 -9.16 6.92 7.78
CA SER A 165 -10.52 6.45 7.50
C SER A 165 -10.69 6.08 6.03
N VAL A 166 -10.17 6.91 5.12
CA VAL A 166 -10.14 6.60 3.68
C VAL A 166 -9.31 5.34 3.41
N ASN A 167 -8.14 5.20 4.04
CA ASN A 167 -7.32 4.00 3.89
C ASN A 167 -8.03 2.74 4.41
N TYR A 168 -8.68 2.82 5.57
CA TYR A 168 -9.44 1.73 6.16
C TYR A 168 -10.59 1.29 5.24
N PHE A 169 -11.32 2.26 4.69
CA PHE A 169 -12.39 1.99 3.72
C PHE A 169 -11.86 1.32 2.45
N LEU A 170 -10.75 1.82 1.89
CA LEU A 170 -10.09 1.21 0.73
C LEU A 170 -9.61 -0.21 1.01
N ALA A 171 -9.06 -0.46 2.20
CA ALA A 171 -8.65 -1.78 2.64
C ALA A 171 -9.85 -2.75 2.78
N SER A 172 -11.00 -2.28 3.25
CA SER A 172 -12.22 -3.09 3.32
C SER A 172 -12.79 -3.43 1.94
N VAL A 173 -12.90 -2.44 1.05
CA VAL A 173 -13.37 -2.64 -0.34
C VAL A 173 -12.37 -3.48 -1.15
N GLY A 174 -11.07 -3.42 -0.82
CA GLY A 174 -10.02 -4.14 -1.50
C GLY A 174 -10.22 -5.66 -1.60
N VAL A 175 -10.97 -6.26 -0.67
CA VAL A 175 -11.28 -7.71 -0.70
C VAL A 175 -12.06 -8.12 -1.95
N VAL A 176 -12.85 -7.20 -2.51
CA VAL A 176 -13.67 -7.37 -3.71
C VAL A 176 -12.78 -7.48 -4.94
N PHE A 177 -11.70 -6.67 -5.00
CA PHE A 177 -10.76 -6.65 -6.13
C PHE A 177 -9.66 -7.71 -6.04
N PHE A 178 -9.42 -8.26 -4.85
CA PHE A 178 -8.38 -9.26 -4.63
C PHE A 178 -8.53 -10.54 -5.48
N PRO A 179 -9.70 -11.20 -5.60
CA PRO A 179 -9.88 -12.36 -6.47
C PRO A 179 -9.61 -12.04 -7.96
N PHE A 180 -9.94 -10.83 -8.43
CA PHE A 180 -9.59 -10.39 -9.79
C PHE A 180 -8.07 -10.29 -9.97
N GLY A 181 -7.36 -9.72 -8.99
CA GLY A 181 -5.90 -9.65 -9.01
C GLY A 181 -5.25 -11.03 -9.11
N VAL A 182 -5.74 -11.99 -8.30
CA VAL A 182 -5.28 -13.38 -8.32
C VAL A 182 -5.59 -14.06 -9.65
N PHE A 183 -6.82 -13.91 -10.15
CA PHE A 183 -7.23 -14.47 -11.45
C PHE A 183 -6.35 -13.99 -12.61
N LEU A 184 -6.15 -12.67 -12.72
CA LEU A 184 -5.34 -12.08 -13.79
C LEU A 184 -3.86 -12.44 -13.68
N TYR A 185 -3.36 -12.70 -12.47
CA TYR A 185 -1.96 -13.07 -12.24
C TYR A 185 -1.58 -14.41 -12.91
N PHE A 186 -2.48 -15.38 -12.93
CA PHE A 186 -2.20 -16.70 -13.50
C PHE A 186 -2.33 -16.76 -15.03
N ILE A 187 -2.94 -15.75 -15.66
CA ILE A 187 -3.10 -15.67 -17.12
C ILE A 187 -1.85 -15.01 -17.71
N PRO A 188 -1.02 -15.70 -18.52
CA PRO A 188 0.27 -15.17 -18.97
C PRO A 188 0.25 -13.76 -19.59
N PRO A 189 -0.67 -13.43 -20.54
CA PRO A 189 -0.71 -12.07 -21.10
C PRO A 189 -1.21 -10.99 -20.13
N LEU A 190 -1.84 -11.36 -19.02
CA LEU A 190 -2.45 -10.43 -18.05
C LEU A 190 -1.72 -10.43 -16.69
N ARG A 191 -0.65 -11.23 -16.57
CA ARG A 191 0.09 -11.46 -15.31
C ARG A 191 0.57 -10.16 -14.67
N ASP A 192 1.03 -9.21 -15.48
CA ASP A 192 1.53 -7.92 -14.99
C ASP A 192 0.41 -7.06 -14.36
N ILE A 193 -0.81 -7.14 -14.90
CA ILE A 193 -1.98 -6.42 -14.36
C ILE A 193 -2.39 -7.06 -13.02
N GLY A 194 -2.44 -8.39 -12.95
CA GLY A 194 -2.73 -9.10 -11.70
C GLY A 194 -1.71 -8.79 -10.61
N LYS A 195 -0.41 -8.82 -10.95
CA LYS A 195 0.68 -8.45 -10.05
C LYS A 195 0.55 -7.01 -9.55
N PHE A 196 0.15 -6.09 -10.43
CA PHE A 196 -0.08 -4.70 -10.07
C PHE A 196 -1.21 -4.56 -9.04
N ILE A 197 -2.37 -5.18 -9.28
CA ILE A 197 -3.54 -5.13 -8.37
C ILE A 197 -3.15 -5.69 -6.99
N ILE A 198 -2.58 -6.89 -6.95
CA ILE A 198 -2.17 -7.53 -5.69
C ILE A 198 -1.18 -6.64 -4.95
N SER A 199 -0.14 -6.12 -5.63
CA SER A 199 0.86 -5.27 -5.00
C SER A 199 0.26 -4.00 -4.39
N LYS A 200 -0.74 -3.39 -5.03
CA LYS A 200 -1.41 -2.19 -4.49
C LYS A 200 -2.31 -2.50 -3.31
N LEU A 201 -3.06 -3.60 -3.34
CA LEU A 201 -3.89 -4.03 -2.23
C LEU A 201 -3.05 -4.37 -0.99
N MET A 202 -1.98 -5.15 -1.17
CA MET A 202 -1.04 -5.46 -0.09
C MET A 202 -0.44 -4.18 0.50
N PHE A 203 -0.09 -3.22 -0.35
CA PHE A 203 0.45 -1.95 0.11
C PHE A 203 -0.54 -1.15 0.96
N ILE A 204 -1.82 -1.06 0.55
CA ILE A 204 -2.89 -0.39 1.31
C ILE A 204 -3.07 -1.05 2.69
N LEU A 205 -2.99 -2.38 2.77
CA LEU A 205 -3.10 -3.12 4.03
C LEU A 205 -1.93 -2.83 4.99
N PHE A 206 -0.70 -2.72 4.48
CA PHE A 206 0.50 -2.48 5.30
C PHE A 206 0.78 -1.01 5.60
N LEU A 207 0.01 -0.09 5.03
CA LEU A 207 0.23 1.34 5.20
C LEU A 207 0.10 1.82 6.67
N PRO A 208 -0.87 1.37 7.47
CA PRO A 208 -0.93 1.67 8.91
C PRO A 208 0.29 1.19 9.69
N PHE A 209 0.88 0.06 9.30
CA PHE A 209 2.10 -0.47 9.91
C PHE A 209 3.29 0.47 9.66
N PHE A 210 3.50 0.93 8.43
CA PHE A 210 4.56 1.91 8.13
C PHE A 210 4.36 3.25 8.85
N ALA A 211 3.11 3.71 8.96
CA ALA A 211 2.80 4.91 9.74
C ALA A 211 3.14 4.73 11.23
N SER A 212 2.87 3.54 11.79
CA SER A 212 3.19 3.21 13.18
C SER A 212 4.70 3.22 13.44
N ILE A 213 5.51 2.73 12.50
CA ILE A 213 6.99 2.81 12.58
C ILE A 213 7.44 4.26 12.66
N LEU A 214 6.88 5.14 11.83
CA LEU A 214 7.24 6.56 11.82
C LEU A 214 6.90 7.21 13.17
N LEU A 215 5.71 6.97 13.70
CA LEU A 215 5.29 7.46 15.01
C LEU A 215 6.20 6.96 16.14
N LEU A 216 6.61 5.68 16.10
CA LEU A 216 7.57 5.14 17.05
C LEU A 216 8.93 5.84 16.96
N GLY A 217 9.45 6.05 15.74
CA GLY A 217 10.72 6.74 15.52
C GLY A 217 10.73 8.15 16.14
N VAL A 218 9.67 8.93 15.92
CA VAL A 218 9.55 10.27 16.52
C VAL A 218 9.35 10.21 18.03
N SER A 219 8.60 9.22 18.54
CA SER A 219 8.47 9.02 19.98
C SER A 219 9.79 8.72 20.66
N GLN A 220 10.73 8.03 20.01
CA GLN A 220 12.04 7.75 20.59
C GLN A 220 12.97 8.97 20.55
N LEU A 221 12.88 9.80 19.51
CA LEU A 221 13.64 11.06 19.43
C LEU A 221 13.30 12.02 20.57
N MET A 222 12.07 11.98 21.06
CA MET A 222 11.63 12.81 22.18
C MET A 222 12.18 12.41 23.55
N ASN A 223 12.76 11.20 23.69
CA ASN A 223 13.39 10.79 24.95
C ASN A 223 14.78 11.43 25.15
N ILE A 224 15.30 12.16 24.16
CA ILE A 224 16.59 12.87 24.25
C ILE A 224 16.37 14.20 24.97
N SER A 225 17.13 14.44 26.04
CA SER A 225 16.97 15.56 26.99
C SER A 225 17.00 16.97 26.37
N GLY A 226 17.60 17.13 25.19
CA GLY A 226 17.66 18.41 24.47
C GLY A 226 16.33 18.89 23.84
N PHE A 227 15.30 18.04 23.77
CA PHE A 227 14.06 18.34 23.04
C PHE A 227 12.80 18.53 23.91
N SER A 228 12.95 18.54 25.24
CA SER A 228 11.80 18.68 26.17
C SER A 228 11.00 19.97 25.98
N GLY A 229 11.67 21.07 25.64
CA GLY A 229 11.06 22.40 25.46
C GLY A 229 10.32 22.62 24.14
N ILE A 230 10.36 21.67 23.19
CA ILE A 230 9.69 21.79 21.87
C ILE A 230 8.87 20.54 21.52
N LYS A 231 8.43 19.81 22.53
CA LYS A 231 7.67 18.55 22.40
C LYS A 231 6.47 18.66 21.44
N ILE A 232 5.67 19.73 21.54
CA ILE A 232 4.49 19.88 20.70
C ILE A 232 4.82 19.97 19.21
N LEU A 233 5.96 20.56 18.85
CA LEU A 233 6.41 20.69 17.47
C LEU A 233 6.83 19.33 16.89
N PHE A 234 7.44 18.46 17.71
CA PHE A 234 7.73 17.07 17.33
C PHE A 234 6.48 16.23 17.17
N MET A 235 5.47 16.43 18.02
CA MET A 235 4.19 15.73 17.89
C MET A 235 3.47 16.13 16.58
N ILE A 236 3.36 17.43 16.32
CA ILE A 236 2.77 17.95 15.08
C ILE A 236 3.55 17.43 13.87
N SER A 237 4.88 17.50 13.90
CA SER A 237 5.70 17.03 12.78
C SER A 237 5.57 15.53 12.55
N ALA A 238 5.40 14.71 13.60
CA ALA A 238 5.14 13.28 13.46
C ALA A 238 3.86 13.01 12.68
N PHE A 239 2.75 13.65 13.06
CA PHE A 239 1.46 13.46 12.37
C PHE A 239 1.45 14.06 10.97
N VAL A 240 2.09 15.22 10.77
CA VAL A 240 2.27 15.80 9.44
C VAL A 240 3.11 14.89 8.55
N ALA A 241 4.18 14.29 9.07
CA ALA A 241 5.00 13.34 8.33
C ALA A 241 4.24 12.07 7.98
N VAL A 242 3.40 11.54 8.88
CA VAL A 242 2.49 10.41 8.59
C VAL A 242 1.51 10.78 7.47
N ASN A 243 0.87 11.94 7.54
CA ASN A 243 -0.07 12.39 6.51
C ASN A 243 0.62 12.62 5.17
N ALA A 244 1.79 13.27 5.17
CA ALA A 244 2.60 13.48 3.99
C ALA A 244 3.05 12.16 3.36
N LEU A 245 3.46 11.19 4.19
CA LEU A 245 3.78 9.84 3.75
C LEU A 245 2.57 9.19 3.09
N MET A 246 1.41 9.17 3.73
CA MET A 246 0.19 8.60 3.15
C MET A 246 -0.20 9.27 1.82
N PHE A 247 -0.13 10.60 1.76
CA PHE A 247 -0.46 11.36 0.55
C PHE A 247 0.52 11.09 -0.59
N LEU A 248 1.83 11.13 -0.31
CA LEU A 248 2.87 10.86 -1.30
C LEU A 248 2.77 9.42 -1.82
N LEU A 249 2.50 8.46 -0.94
CA LEU A 249 2.31 7.08 -1.31
C LEU A 249 1.05 6.88 -2.17
N ALA A 250 -0.04 7.57 -1.87
CA ALA A 250 -1.24 7.57 -2.71
C ALA A 250 -0.95 8.16 -4.10
N LEU A 251 -0.24 9.28 -4.17
CA LEU A 251 0.16 9.92 -5.42
C LEU A 251 1.07 8.99 -6.26
N LEU A 252 2.11 8.42 -5.65
CA LEU A 252 2.97 7.43 -6.30
C LEU A 252 2.19 6.20 -6.75
N ALA A 253 1.16 5.80 -6.02
CA ALA A 253 0.31 4.70 -6.43
C ALA A 253 -0.48 5.00 -7.70
N ILE A 254 -1.03 6.20 -7.82
CA ILE A 254 -1.75 6.67 -9.00
C ILE A 254 -0.79 6.78 -10.20
N PHE A 255 0.35 7.46 -10.06
CA PHE A 255 1.32 7.61 -11.14
C PHE A 255 1.85 6.27 -11.65
N ARG A 256 2.16 5.34 -10.73
CA ARG A 256 2.59 4.00 -11.11
C ARG A 256 1.48 3.19 -11.76
N SER A 257 0.22 3.42 -11.38
CA SER A 257 -0.95 2.81 -12.05
C SER A 257 -1.02 3.22 -13.52
N VAL A 258 -0.95 4.53 -13.77
CA VAL A 258 -1.02 5.11 -15.12
C VAL A 258 0.14 4.61 -16.00
N MET A 259 1.37 4.62 -15.46
CA MET A 259 2.53 4.10 -16.18
C MET A 259 2.48 2.58 -16.39
N GLY A 260 1.95 1.84 -15.42
CA GLY A 260 1.79 0.39 -15.50
C GLY A 260 0.83 -0.02 -16.62
N VAL A 261 -0.31 0.68 -16.73
CA VAL A 261 -1.28 0.46 -17.82
C VAL A 261 -0.64 0.76 -19.18
N MET A 262 0.08 1.87 -19.33
CA MET A 262 0.77 2.22 -20.57
C MET A 262 1.83 1.20 -21.00
N ARG A 263 2.45 0.50 -20.05
CA ARG A 263 3.51 -0.47 -20.32
C ARG A 263 2.99 -1.89 -20.61
N SER A 264 1.70 -2.14 -20.41
CA SER A 264 1.08 -3.45 -20.64
C SER A 264 1.06 -3.82 -22.13
N ASP A 265 1.25 -5.10 -22.43
CA ASP A 265 1.21 -5.62 -23.81
C ASP A 265 -0.18 -5.45 -24.46
N VAL A 266 -1.24 -5.35 -23.66
CA VAL A 266 -2.60 -5.01 -24.11
C VAL A 266 -2.70 -3.56 -24.56
N ALA A 267 -2.14 -2.60 -23.81
CA ALA A 267 -2.08 -1.20 -24.22
C ALA A 267 -1.19 -0.99 -25.44
N ARG A 268 -0.07 -1.74 -25.53
CA ARG A 268 0.77 -1.77 -26.73
C ARG A 268 0.04 -2.36 -27.93
N GLY A 269 -0.74 -3.42 -27.75
CA GLY A 269 -1.59 -3.99 -28.79
C GLY A 269 -2.68 -3.02 -29.25
N LEU A 270 -3.27 -2.25 -28.34
CA LEU A 270 -4.30 -1.25 -28.65
C LEU A 270 -3.72 0.01 -29.31
N LEU A 271 -2.52 0.44 -28.89
CA LEU A 271 -1.74 1.49 -29.56
C LEU A 271 -1.25 1.03 -30.94
N PHE A 272 -0.91 -0.26 -31.10
CA PHE A 272 -0.55 -0.85 -32.39
C PHE A 272 -1.77 -0.92 -33.31
N PHE A 273 -2.95 -1.30 -32.80
CA PHE A 273 -4.21 -1.25 -33.54
C PHE A 273 -4.61 0.19 -33.92
N LYS A 274 -4.43 1.16 -33.01
CA LYS A 274 -4.64 2.58 -33.28
C LYS A 274 -3.64 3.12 -34.31
N GLY A 275 -2.40 2.63 -34.27
CA GLY A 275 -1.35 2.93 -35.25
C GLY A 275 -1.58 2.28 -36.62
N HIS A 276 -2.26 1.13 -36.70
CA HIS A 276 -2.62 0.46 -37.94
C HIS A 276 -3.93 0.93 -38.58
N LEU A 277 -4.79 1.62 -37.82
CA LEU A 277 -5.93 2.38 -38.37
C LEU A 277 -5.52 3.76 -38.87
N ALA A 278 -4.29 4.21 -38.59
CA ALA A 278 -3.75 5.51 -38.98
C ALA A 278 -2.82 5.57 -40.22
N PRO A 279 -2.37 4.51 -40.91
CA PRO A 279 -1.56 4.64 -42.10
C PRO A 279 -2.41 4.36 -43.35
N ALA A 280 -3.42 5.19 -43.59
CA ALA A 280 -4.02 5.35 -44.92
C ALA A 280 -3.77 6.76 -45.50
N LEU A 281 -3.17 7.68 -44.73
CA LEU A 281 -2.91 9.05 -45.14
C LEU A 281 -1.47 9.46 -44.80
N SER A 282 -0.49 8.83 -45.45
CA SER A 282 0.80 9.46 -45.78
C SER A 282 1.64 8.49 -46.61
N LYS A 283 1.29 8.38 -47.90
CA LYS A 283 2.31 8.14 -48.92
C LYS A 283 3.20 9.38 -48.96
N GLN A 284 4.42 9.31 -48.46
CA GLN A 284 5.52 10.10 -49.03
C GLN A 284 6.89 9.50 -48.68
N GLU A 285 7.51 8.94 -49.73
CA GLU A 285 8.95 8.79 -50.02
C GLU A 285 9.95 8.65 -48.85
N LEU A 286 10.60 7.49 -48.74
CA LEU A 286 12.02 7.42 -48.39
C LEU A 286 12.69 6.14 -48.94
N SER A 287 13.79 6.35 -49.65
CA SER A 287 14.60 5.41 -50.44
C SER A 287 15.11 4.15 -49.71
N PRO A 288 15.39 3.03 -50.42
CA PRO A 288 15.88 1.81 -49.78
C PRO A 288 17.39 1.90 -49.42
N PRO A 289 17.83 1.32 -48.29
CA PRO A 289 19.24 1.24 -47.95
C PRO A 289 19.96 0.12 -48.73
N ASN A 290 21.22 0.39 -49.03
CA ASN A 290 22.13 -0.33 -49.92
C ASN A 290 22.45 -1.78 -49.45
N GLU A 291 22.16 -2.76 -50.31
CA GLU A 291 22.22 -4.22 -50.08
C GLU A 291 23.65 -4.79 -49.88
N ARG A 292 24.70 -3.97 -49.94
CA ARG A 292 26.10 -4.45 -49.97
C ARG A 292 26.70 -4.79 -48.60
N ASP A 293 26.13 -4.32 -47.50
CA ASP A 293 26.70 -4.54 -46.16
C ASP A 293 26.26 -5.85 -45.48
N TYR A 294 25.24 -6.53 -46.00
CA TYR A 294 24.69 -7.74 -45.35
C TYR A 294 25.48 -9.03 -45.70
N TYR A 295 26.09 -9.11 -46.88
CA TYR A 295 26.83 -10.31 -47.31
C TYR A 295 28.27 -10.41 -46.77
N GLY A 296 28.87 -9.29 -46.34
CA GLY A 296 30.23 -9.28 -45.81
C GLY A 296 30.36 -9.91 -44.42
N ARG A 297 29.29 -9.87 -43.61
CA ARG A 297 29.33 -10.32 -42.21
C ARG A 297 29.16 -11.83 -42.06
N PHE A 298 28.41 -12.48 -42.95
CA PHE A 298 28.22 -13.95 -42.95
C PHE A 298 29.46 -14.74 -43.38
N ARG A 299 30.37 -14.15 -44.17
CA ARG A 299 31.55 -14.87 -44.69
C ARG A 299 32.66 -15.04 -43.66
N LYS A 300 32.76 -14.16 -42.64
CA LYS A 300 33.78 -14.27 -41.58
C LYS A 300 33.50 -15.41 -40.61
N ASP A 301 32.25 -15.61 -40.22
CA ASP A 301 31.88 -16.61 -39.21
C ASP A 301 32.00 -18.07 -39.71
N TYR A 302 31.98 -18.31 -41.02
CA TYR A 302 32.09 -19.66 -41.58
C TYR A 302 33.52 -20.19 -41.62
N TYR A 303 34.54 -19.33 -41.75
CA TYR A 303 35.94 -19.76 -41.77
C TYR A 303 36.53 -19.94 -40.35
N GLU A 304 36.07 -19.17 -39.36
CA GLU A 304 36.56 -19.30 -37.97
C GLU A 304 36.09 -20.60 -37.28
N ARG A 305 34.97 -21.20 -37.71
CA ARG A 305 34.51 -22.49 -37.17
C ARG A 305 35.19 -23.72 -37.76
N ARG A 306 35.95 -23.57 -38.86
CA ARG A 306 36.68 -24.70 -39.48
C ARG A 306 38.13 -24.80 -39.03
N ALA A 307 38.62 -23.83 -38.26
CA ALA A 307 40.01 -23.75 -37.78
C ALA A 307 40.14 -24.02 -36.26
N ARG A 308 39.10 -24.56 -35.62
CA ARG A 308 39.14 -25.10 -34.25
C ARG A 308 38.73 -26.56 -34.24
#